data_AF-A0A2A6HX61-F1
#
_entry.id   AF-A0A2A6HX61-F1
#
_cell.length_a   1.000
_cell.length_b   1.000
_cell.length_c   1.000
_cell.angle_alpha   90.00
_cell.angle_beta   90.00
_cell.angle_gamma   90.00
#
_symmetry.space_group_name_H-M   'P 1'
#
loop_
_entity.id
_entity.type
_entity.pdbx_description
1 polymer ?
#
loop_
_entity_poly.entity_id
_entity_poly.type
_entity_poly.pdbx_seq_one_letter_code
_entity_poly.pdbx_strand_id
1 'polypeptide(L)' 'MKSLEEALEWTAASLDQQIKEAIEHDELLLSDLGATDDEIAAHVAKRREEAVIWRASCLAEVRRGLSDWDAPSSALQ' A
#
# COMPACT_ATOMS: atom_id res chain seq x y z
N MET A 1 16.21 17.15 -11.27
CA MET A 1 14.78 16.82 -11.26
C MET A 1 14.68 15.36 -11.64
N LYS A 2 14.07 14.50 -10.81
CA LYS A 2 13.90 13.08 -11.14
C LYS A 2 12.94 12.94 -12.33
N SER A 3 13.10 11.92 -13.16
CA SER A 3 12.14 11.59 -14.21
C SER A 3 10.82 11.11 -13.60
N LEU A 4 9.75 11.07 -14.40
CA LEU A 4 8.47 10.51 -13.98
C LEU A 4 8.62 9.04 -13.54
N GLU A 5 9.43 8.26 -14.25
CA GLU A 5 9.69 6.85 -13.94
C GLU A 5 10.43 6.71 -12.61
N GLU A 6 11.49 7.49 -12.40
CA GLU A 6 12.24 7.50 -11.13
C GLU A 6 11.36 7.93 -9.95
N ALA A 7 10.44 8.89 -10.15
CA ALA A 7 9.50 9.31 -9.13
C ALA A 7 8.47 8.21 -8.79
N LEU A 8 8.00 7.47 -9.80
CA LEU A 8 7.08 6.35 -9.62
C LEU A 8 7.74 5.16 -8.94
N GLU A 9 8.98 4.83 -9.29
CA GLU A 9 9.75 3.76 -8.62
C GLU A 9 9.97 4.07 -7.15
N TRP A 10 10.33 5.32 -6.83
CA TRP A 10 10.54 5.75 -5.44
C TRP A 10 9.24 5.70 -4.64
N THR A 11 8.14 6.15 -5.24
CA THR A 11 6.80 6.04 -4.64
C THR A 11 6.41 4.58 -4.42
N ALA A 12 6.66 3.72 -5.41
CA ALA A 12 6.36 2.29 -5.34
C ALA A 12 7.10 1.62 -4.17
N ALA A 13 8.41 1.89 -4.02
CA ALA A 13 9.20 1.39 -2.91
C ALA A 13 8.72 1.91 -1.54
N SER A 14 8.30 3.18 -1.48
CA SER A 14 7.72 3.74 -0.25
C SER A 14 6.39 3.07 0.12
N LEU A 15 5.52 2.78 -0.86
CA LEU A 15 4.27 2.08 -0.62
C LEU A 15 4.53 0.64 -0.15
N ASP A 16 5.49 -0.05 -0.76
CA ASP A 16 5.90 -1.41 -0.35
C ASP A 16 6.38 -1.45 1.11
N GLN A 17 7.15 -0.45 1.53
CA GLN A 17 7.60 -0.33 2.92
C GLN A 17 6.43 -0.09 3.88
N GLN A 18 5.49 0.79 3.55
CA GLN A 18 4.31 1.06 4.38
C GLN A 18 3.39 -0.17 4.50
N ILE A 19 3.22 -0.93 3.42
CA ILE A 19 2.46 -2.18 3.41
C ILE A 19 3.11 -3.19 4.36
N LYS A 20 4.44 -3.33 4.29
CA LYS A 20 5.19 -4.21 5.18
C LYS A 20 5.01 -3.83 6.65
N GLU A 21 5.22 -2.56 6.98
CA GLU A 21 5.07 -2.05 8.35
C GLU A 21 3.64 -2.24 8.89
N ALA A 22 2.63 -2.01 8.06
CA ALA A 22 1.23 -2.23 8.45
C ALA A 22 0.94 -3.70 8.74
N ILE A 23 1.46 -4.63 7.93
CA ILE A 23 1.30 -6.06 8.16
C ILE A 23 2.03 -6.49 9.45
N GLU A 24 3.26 -6.04 9.67
CA GLU A 24 4.02 -6.34 10.89
C GLU A 24 3.31 -5.81 12.15
N HIS A 25 2.71 -4.61 12.07
CA HIS A 25 1.93 -4.05 13.16
C HIS A 25 0.64 -4.83 13.42
N ASP A 26 -0.06 -5.26 12.37
CA ASP A 26 -1.26 -6.10 12.49
C ASP A 26 -0.93 -7.46 13.15
N GLU A 27 0.19 -8.10 12.77
CA GLU A 27 0.66 -9.34 13.37
C GLU A 27 0.90 -9.19 14.89
N LEU A 28 1.60 -8.13 15.29
CA LEU A 28 1.86 -7.83 16.71
C LEU A 28 0.56 -7.55 17.48
N LEU A 29 -0.31 -6.71 16.93
CA LEU A 29 -1.57 -6.35 17.56
C LEU A 29 -2.47 -7.57 17.76
N LEU A 30 -2.58 -8.44 16.76
CA LEU A 30 -3.40 -9.65 16.85
C LEU A 30 -2.82 -10.65 17.85
N SER A 31 -1.50 -10.78 17.91
CA SER A 31 -0.82 -11.58 18.93
C SER A 31 -1.12 -11.06 20.35
N ASP A 32 -1.04 -9.75 20.56
CA ASP A 32 -1.36 -9.10 21.85
C ASP A 32 -2.83 -9.30 22.27
N LEU A 33 -3.74 -9.42 21.29
CA LEU A 33 -5.15 -9.71 21.51
C LEU A 33 -5.45 -11.21 21.72
N GLY A 34 -4.43 -12.07 21.64
CA GLY A 34 -4.55 -13.52 21.85
C GLY A 34 -5.07 -14.28 20.64
N ALA A 35 -4.93 -13.73 19.43
CA ALA A 35 -5.20 -14.47 18.20
C ALA A 35 -4.24 -15.66 18.05
N THR A 36 -4.74 -16.74 17.46
CA THR A 36 -3.94 -17.91 17.11
C THR A 36 -3.06 -17.65 15.88
N ASP A 37 -1.99 -18.44 15.72
CA ASP A 37 -1.11 -18.37 14.55
C ASP A 37 -1.88 -18.52 13.22
N ASP A 38 -2.92 -19.37 13.20
CA ASP A 38 -3.77 -19.59 12.03
C ASP A 38 -4.63 -18.35 11.70
N GLU A 39 -5.18 -17.68 12.72
CA GLU A 39 -5.95 -16.44 12.53
C GLU A 39 -5.07 -15.30 12.06
N ILE A 40 -3.86 -15.17 12.62
CA ILE A 40 -2.86 -14.19 12.20
C ILE A 40 -2.46 -14.47 10.74
N ALA A 41 -2.14 -15.71 10.39
CA ALA A 41 -1.77 -16.09 9.03
C ALA A 41 -2.90 -15.80 8.02
N ALA A 42 -4.15 -16.08 8.38
CA ALA A 42 -5.32 -15.79 7.55
C ALA A 42 -5.51 -14.28 7.35
N HIS A 43 -5.34 -13.47 8.40
CA HIS A 43 -5.41 -12.01 8.32
C HIS A 43 -4.30 -11.46 7.42
N VAL A 44 -3.05 -11.89 7.64
CA VAL A 44 -1.88 -11.48 6.84
C VAL A 44 -2.06 -11.83 5.37
N ALA A 45 -2.56 -13.03 5.05
CA ALA A 45 -2.83 -13.43 3.68
C ALA A 45 -3.83 -12.48 3.01
N LYS A 46 -4.95 -12.17 3.68
CA LYS A 46 -5.95 -11.22 3.19
C LYS A 46 -5.37 -9.82 3.01
N ARG A 47 -4.61 -9.31 3.99
CA ARG A 47 -3.98 -7.99 3.92
C ARG A 47 -3.01 -7.88 2.75
N ARG A 48 -2.27 -8.94 2.42
CA ARG A 48 -1.38 -8.97 1.25
C ARG A 48 -2.15 -8.86 -0.06
N GLU A 49 -3.29 -9.53 -0.20
CA GLU A 49 -4.14 -9.43 -1.39
C GLU A 49 -4.70 -8.01 -1.55
N GLU A 50 -5.25 -7.44 -0.49
CA GLU A 50 -5.76 -6.06 -0.47
C GLU A 50 -4.67 -5.04 -0.78
N ALA A 51 -3.46 -5.24 -0.23
CA ALA A 51 -2.32 -4.35 -0.42
C ALA A 51 -1.86 -4.28 -1.87
N VAL A 52 -1.91 -5.38 -2.62
CA VAL A 52 -1.57 -5.38 -4.06
C VAL A 52 -2.53 -4.48 -4.85
N ILE A 53 -3.83 -4.58 -4.58
CA ILE A 53 -4.86 -3.77 -5.23
C ILE A 53 -4.69 -2.31 -4.86
N TRP A 54 -4.57 -2.03 -3.56
CA TRP A 54 -4.40 -0.66 -3.06
C TRP A 54 -3.15 0.01 -3.63
N ARG A 55 -2.01 -0.68 -3.63
CA ARG A 55 -0.74 -0.20 -4.20
C ARG A 55 -0.89 0.17 -5.67
N ALA A 56 -1.53 -0.69 -6.46
CA ALA A 56 -1.75 -0.45 -7.88
C ALA A 56 -2.60 0.81 -8.11
N SER A 57 -3.69 0.97 -7.34
CA SER A 57 -4.55 2.15 -7.39
C SER A 57 -3.80 3.43 -7.00
N CYS A 58 -3.01 3.41 -5.92
CA CYS A 58 -2.21 4.56 -5.51
C CYS A 58 -1.20 4.97 -6.57
N LEU A 59 -0.47 4.02 -7.17
CA LEU A 59 0.49 4.33 -8.23
C LEU A 59 -0.18 4.86 -9.50
N ALA A 60 -1.38 4.35 -9.84
CA ALA A 60 -2.15 4.88 -10.97
C ALA A 60 -2.54 6.34 -10.75
N GLU A 61 -3.01 6.68 -9.54
CA GLU A 61 -3.37 8.06 -9.20
C GLU A 61 -2.16 9.00 -9.14
N VAL A 62 -1.05 8.54 -8.57
CA VAL A 62 0.20 9.32 -8.57
C VAL A 62 0.68 9.56 -9.99
N ARG A 63 0.68 8.53 -10.85
CA ARG A 63 1.03 8.70 -12.27
C ARG A 63 0.11 9.70 -12.95
N ARG A 64 -1.20 9.63 -12.70
CA ARG A 64 -2.19 10.55 -13.27
C ARG A 64 -1.88 12.00 -12.88
N GLY A 65 -1.73 12.29 -11.58
CA GLY A 65 -1.44 13.65 -11.10
C GLY A 65 -0.07 14.19 -11.52
N LEU A 66 0.93 13.33 -11.68
CA LEU A 66 2.25 13.73 -12.20
C LEU A 66 2.28 13.91 -13.72
N SER A 67 1.35 13.30 -14.45
CA SER A 67 1.24 13.41 -15.91
C SER A 67 0.33 14.55 -16.36
N ASP A 68 -0.66 14.90 -15.53
CA ASP A 68 -1.61 15.97 -15.76
C ASP A 68 -1.95 16.67 -14.43
N TRP A 69 -1.38 17.86 -14.24
CA TRP A 69 -1.50 18.63 -13.00
C TRP A 69 -2.89 19.25 -12.80
N ASP A 70 -3.67 19.39 -13.88
CA ASP A 70 -5.03 19.93 -13.85
C ASP A 70 -6.09 18.82 -13.68
N ALA A 71 -5.66 17.55 -13.64
CA ALA A 71 -6.56 16.43 -13.51
C ALA A 71 -7.26 16.46 -12.13
N PRO A 72 -8.61 16.48 -12.06
CA PRO A 72 -9.31 16.51 -10.78
C PRO A 72 -8.95 15.27 -9.97
N SER A 73 -8.66 15.37 -8.67
CA SER A 73 -8.43 14.18 -7.85
C SER A 73 -9.63 13.24 -8.01
N SER A 74 -9.42 11.99 -8.45
CA SER A 74 -10.41 10.98 -8.15
C SER A 74 -10.39 10.94 -6.62
N ALA A 75 -11.49 11.32 -6.00
CA ALA A 75 -11.60 11.10 -4.58
C ALA A 75 -11.34 9.59 -4.40
N LEU A 76 -10.27 9.24 -3.69
CA LEU A 76 -10.11 7.91 -3.11
C LEU A 76 -11.29 7.77 -2.15
N GLN A 77 -12.45 7.41 -2.69
CA GLN A 77 -13.71 7.21 -1.97
C GLN A 77 -13.64 5.89 -1.22
#